data_AF-A0A0F9B9C6-F1
#
_entry.id   AF-A0A0F9B9C6-F1
#
_cell.length_a   1.000
_cell.length_b   1.000
_cell.length_c   1.000
_cell.angle_alpha   90.00
_cell.angle_beta   90.00
_cell.angle_gamma   90.00
#
_symmetry.space_group_name_H-M   'P 1'
#
loop_
_entity.id
_entity.type
_entity.pdbx_description
1 polymer ?
#
loop_
_entity_poly.entity_id
_entity_poly.type
_entity_poly.pdbx_seq_one_letter_code
_entity_poly.pdbx_strand_id
1 'polypeptide(L)'
;MASKENVYGAFVEYYGDIALELIKNENSWAVYAAKAYSGLNQHRYIFVIVPSRMMRGQKTTLNQLDWVSFQTRTTDDVYQVPTHHLYLDDKRKKMFSDKITAIERISEETHYITDSLPIKIRLLHDPKKKNHLQYPDQAFMYQALDTYRCVVDLL
;
A
#
# COMPACT_ATOMS: atom_id res chain seq x y z
N MET A 1 -17.96 -6.99 -12.32
CA MET A 1 -16.88 -7.25 -11.36
C MET A 1 -15.65 -6.52 -11.85
N ALA A 2 -15.02 -5.68 -11.04
CA ALA A 2 -13.78 -5.02 -11.43
C ALA A 2 -12.67 -6.07 -11.61
N SER A 3 -11.86 -5.94 -12.66
CA SER A 3 -10.75 -6.85 -12.95
C SER A 3 -9.49 -6.48 -12.15
N LYS A 4 -8.49 -7.36 -12.11
CA LYS A 4 -7.17 -7.03 -11.53
C LYS A 4 -6.52 -5.83 -12.22
N GLU A 5 -6.72 -5.69 -13.52
CA GLU A 5 -6.25 -4.55 -14.31
C GLU A 5 -6.84 -3.22 -13.80
N ASN A 6 -8.11 -3.22 -13.37
CA ASN A 6 -8.72 -2.02 -12.77
C ASN A 6 -8.06 -1.64 -11.45
N VAL A 7 -7.65 -2.63 -10.64
CA VAL A 7 -6.91 -2.36 -9.39
C VAL A 7 -5.56 -1.75 -9.71
N TYR A 8 -4.80 -2.36 -10.61
CA TYR A 8 -3.49 -1.84 -11.01
C TYR A 8 -3.59 -0.42 -11.58
N GLY A 9 -4.55 -0.19 -12.47
CA GLY A 9 -4.84 1.12 -13.04
C GLY A 9 -5.14 2.16 -11.96
N ALA A 10 -6.00 1.84 -10.98
CA ALA A 10 -6.36 2.78 -9.92
C ALA A 10 -5.15 3.17 -9.05
N PHE A 11 -4.28 2.21 -8.72
CA PHE A 11 -3.06 2.50 -7.94
C PHE A 11 -2.04 3.31 -8.73
N VAL A 12 -1.85 3.00 -10.02
CA VAL A 12 -0.99 3.79 -10.92
C VAL A 12 -1.56 5.20 -11.12
N GLU A 13 -2.87 5.36 -11.21
CA GLU A 13 -3.49 6.69 -11.34
C GLU A 13 -3.31 7.53 -10.06
N TYR A 14 -3.48 6.90 -8.90
CA TYR A 14 -3.36 7.57 -7.60
C TYR A 14 -1.91 7.96 -7.27
N TYR A 15 -0.97 7.01 -7.33
CA TYR A 15 0.43 7.26 -7.01
C TYR A 15 1.23 7.86 -8.17
N GLY A 16 0.76 7.67 -9.41
CA GLY A 16 1.59 7.79 -10.60
C GLY A 16 2.38 6.50 -10.87
N ASP A 17 3.06 6.45 -12.01
CA ASP A 17 3.97 5.34 -12.32
C ASP A 17 5.30 5.49 -11.57
N ILE A 18 5.28 5.16 -10.27
CA ILE A 18 6.41 5.41 -9.38
C ILE A 18 7.58 4.49 -9.70
N ALA A 19 8.80 5.04 -9.63
CA ALA A 19 10.03 4.27 -9.73
C ALA A 19 10.23 3.43 -8.45
N LEU A 20 10.58 2.17 -8.64
CA LEU A 20 10.73 1.16 -7.60
C LEU A 20 12.06 0.44 -7.74
N GLU A 21 12.65 0.04 -6.61
CA GLU A 21 13.90 -0.73 -6.57
C GLU A 21 13.75 -1.98 -5.71
N LEU A 22 14.32 -3.09 -6.17
CA LEU A 22 14.30 -4.38 -5.50
C LEU A 22 15.14 -4.31 -4.22
N ILE A 23 14.51 -4.58 -3.08
CA ILE A 23 15.19 -4.60 -1.77
C ILE A 23 15.34 -6.01 -1.20
N LYS A 24 14.54 -6.97 -1.69
CA LYS A 24 14.54 -8.34 -1.18
C LYS A 24 14.04 -9.32 -2.25
N ASN A 25 14.65 -10.50 -2.35
CA ASN A 25 14.18 -11.58 -3.20
C ASN A 25 14.44 -12.93 -2.50
N GLU A 26 13.43 -13.44 -1.79
CA GLU A 26 13.52 -14.65 -0.96
C GLU A 26 12.17 -15.38 -0.93
N ASN A 27 12.19 -16.69 -0.64
CA ASN A 27 10.98 -17.49 -0.43
C ASN A 27 9.96 -17.42 -1.58
N SER A 28 10.43 -17.32 -2.83
CA SER A 28 9.60 -17.14 -4.04
C SER A 28 8.88 -15.79 -4.15
N TRP A 29 9.27 -14.80 -3.34
CA TRP A 29 8.76 -13.44 -3.39
C TRP A 29 9.88 -12.42 -3.62
N ALA A 30 9.61 -11.44 -4.48
CA ALA A 30 10.42 -10.26 -4.66
C ALA A 30 9.69 -9.03 -4.10
N VAL A 31 10.41 -8.20 -3.36
CA VAL A 31 9.90 -6.99 -2.72
C VAL A 31 10.59 -5.79 -3.33
N TYR A 32 9.80 -4.96 -3.97
CA TYR A 32 10.19 -3.67 -4.50
C TYR A 32 9.78 -2.56 -3.54
N ALA A 33 10.57 -1.50 -3.47
CA ALA A 33 10.31 -0.38 -2.57
C ALA A 33 10.54 0.97 -3.24
N ALA A 34 9.76 1.95 -2.79
CA ALA A 34 10.02 3.38 -2.97
C ALA A 34 9.88 4.08 -1.62
N LYS A 35 10.73 5.07 -1.37
CA LYS A 35 10.63 5.91 -0.18
C LYS A 35 9.58 6.99 -0.44
N ALA A 36 8.56 7.06 0.39
CA ALA A 36 7.64 8.17 0.35
C ALA A 36 8.28 9.37 1.08
N TYR A 37 8.39 10.50 0.39
CA TYR A 37 8.88 11.72 1.01
C TYR A 37 7.95 12.14 2.15
N SER A 38 8.51 12.37 3.33
CA SER A 38 7.78 12.94 4.45
C SER A 38 8.71 13.87 5.21
N GLY A 39 8.16 15.00 5.69
CA GLY A 39 8.88 15.91 6.59
C GLY A 39 8.97 15.40 8.03
N LEU A 40 8.63 14.14 8.29
CA LEU A 40 8.66 13.51 9.60
C LEU A 40 9.98 12.76 9.82
N ASN A 41 10.38 12.61 11.08
CA ASN A 41 11.58 11.84 11.47
C ASN A 41 11.42 10.32 11.34
N GLN A 42 10.39 9.84 10.63
CA GLN A 42 10.14 8.41 10.42
C GLN A 42 10.27 8.09 8.93
N HIS A 43 10.78 6.90 8.62
CA HIS A 43 10.92 6.48 7.23
C HIS A 43 9.66 5.80 6.74
N ARG A 44 9.04 6.43 5.74
CA ARG A 44 7.81 5.96 5.11
C ARG A 44 8.14 5.35 3.76
N TYR A 45 7.60 4.17 3.50
CA TYR A 45 7.86 3.41 2.29
C TYR A 45 6.56 2.88 1.69
N ILE A 46 6.61 2.73 0.37
CA ILE A 46 5.68 1.94 -0.42
C ILE A 46 6.41 0.64 -0.76
N PHE A 47 5.83 -0.49 -0.40
CA PHE A 47 6.32 -1.82 -0.77
C PHE A 47 5.38 -2.48 -1.76
N VAL A 48 5.94 -3.10 -2.78
CA VAL A 48 5.21 -3.81 -3.83
C VAL A 48 5.78 -5.22 -3.91
N ILE A 49 4.95 -6.21 -3.65
CA ILE A 49 5.35 -7.61 -3.56
C ILE A 49 4.85 -8.35 -4.79
N VAL A 50 5.77 -9.02 -5.48
CA VAL A 50 5.51 -9.83 -6.67
C VAL A 50 6.10 -11.23 -6.47
N PRO A 51 5.54 -12.28 -7.10
CA PRO A 51 6.22 -13.57 -7.18
C PRO A 51 7.60 -13.42 -7.84
N SER A 52 8.64 -14.05 -7.32
CA SER A 52 10.02 -13.91 -7.84
C SER A 52 10.13 -14.25 -9.33
N ARG A 53 9.29 -15.16 -9.84
CA ARG A 53 9.22 -15.51 -11.27
C ARG A 53 8.77 -14.36 -12.18
N MET A 54 8.14 -13.33 -11.61
CA MET A 54 7.63 -12.14 -12.31
C MET A 54 8.45 -10.88 -11.97
N MET A 55 9.61 -11.05 -11.33
CA MET A 55 10.54 -9.97 -11.02
C MET A 55 11.01 -9.27 -12.30
N ARG A 56 11.10 -7.93 -12.25
CA ARG A 56 11.55 -7.07 -13.35
C ARG A 56 12.86 -6.38 -12.96
N GLY A 57 13.96 -7.14 -12.96
CA GLY A 57 15.30 -6.63 -12.66
C GLY A 57 15.43 -5.90 -11.32
N GLN A 58 16.50 -5.13 -11.16
CA GLN A 58 16.77 -4.36 -9.94
C GLN A 58 15.89 -3.10 -9.83
N LYS A 59 15.59 -2.45 -10.96
CA LYS A 59 14.82 -1.20 -11.04
C LYS A 59 13.66 -1.37 -12.02
N THR A 60 12.50 -0.86 -11.65
CA THR A 60 11.23 -0.99 -12.41
C THR A 60 10.30 0.16 -12.07
N THR A 61 9.12 0.21 -12.70
CA THR A 61 8.03 1.09 -12.28
C THR A 61 6.80 0.32 -11.82
N LEU A 62 5.88 0.97 -11.11
CA LEU A 62 4.68 0.33 -10.57
C LEU A 62 3.79 -0.30 -11.67
N ASN A 63 3.65 0.37 -12.81
CA ASN A 63 2.86 -0.09 -13.94
C ASN A 63 3.45 -1.34 -14.64
N GLN A 64 4.72 -1.66 -14.38
CA GLN A 64 5.40 -2.82 -14.96
C GLN A 64 5.30 -4.08 -14.09
N LEU A 65 4.70 -3.98 -12.91
CA LEU A 65 4.65 -5.05 -11.91
C LEU A 65 3.25 -5.64 -11.77
N ASP A 66 3.15 -6.95 -11.96
CA ASP A 66 1.98 -7.76 -11.64
C ASP A 66 2.01 -8.15 -10.16
N TRP A 67 1.76 -7.18 -9.29
CA TRP A 67 1.88 -7.33 -7.84
C TRP A 67 0.71 -8.07 -7.20
N VAL A 68 1.00 -8.81 -6.13
CA VAL A 68 -0.03 -9.51 -5.35
C VAL A 68 -0.37 -8.76 -4.06
N SER A 69 0.56 -7.94 -3.56
CA SER A 69 0.40 -7.15 -2.35
C SER A 69 1.05 -5.79 -2.51
N PHE A 70 0.33 -4.74 -2.15
CA PHE A 70 0.79 -3.36 -2.09
C PHE A 70 0.70 -2.88 -0.64
N GLN A 71 1.75 -2.27 -0.11
CA GLN A 71 1.79 -1.86 1.30
C GLN A 71 2.34 -0.45 1.46
N THR A 72 1.75 0.30 2.39
CA THR A 72 2.34 1.54 2.90
C THR A 72 2.79 1.30 4.33
N ARG A 73 4.07 1.58 4.62
CA ARG A 73 4.70 1.25 5.90
C ARG A 73 5.53 2.39 6.43
N THR A 74 5.48 2.54 7.75
CA THR A 74 6.48 3.28 8.52
C THR A 74 7.42 2.27 9.17
N THR A 75 8.73 2.44 8.98
CA THR A 75 9.77 1.59 9.59
C THR A 75 10.96 2.45 10.02
N ASP A 76 11.76 1.92 10.93
CA ASP A 76 13.04 2.48 11.33
C ASP A 76 14.18 2.08 10.37
N ASP A 77 13.94 1.06 9.52
CA ASP A 77 14.89 0.63 8.51
C ASP A 77 15.13 1.72 7.46
N VAL A 78 16.38 1.83 7.01
CA VAL A 78 16.79 2.76 5.96
C VAL A 78 17.14 1.99 4.69
N TYR A 79 16.26 2.08 3.69
CA TYR A 79 16.50 1.54 2.36
C TYR A 79 17.01 2.63 1.40
N GLN A 80 18.05 2.29 0.62
CA GLN A 80 18.56 3.11 -0.49
C GLN A 80 17.71 2.84 -1.73
N VAL A 81 16.61 3.57 -1.89
CA VAL A 81 15.63 3.39 -2.96
C VAL A 81 15.14 4.74 -3.49
N PRO A 82 14.53 4.79 -4.70
CA PRO A 82 13.98 6.03 -5.24
C PRO A 82 13.01 6.71 -4.26
N THR A 83 13.09 8.05 -4.20
CA THR A 83 12.16 8.85 -3.39
C THR A 83 11.00 9.32 -4.27
N HIS A 84 9.78 9.08 -3.80
CA HIS A 84 8.54 9.49 -4.41
C HIS A 84 7.88 10.60 -3.59
N HIS A 85 7.50 11.69 -4.27
CA HIS A 85 6.77 12.81 -3.68
C HIS A 85 5.29 12.68 -4.02
N LEU A 86 4.50 12.17 -3.07
CA LEU A 86 3.05 12.12 -3.21
C LEU A 86 2.43 13.42 -2.69
N TYR A 87 1.99 14.27 -3.62
CA TYR A 87 1.12 15.41 -3.30
C TYR A 87 -0.34 14.96 -3.31
N LEU A 88 -1.03 15.07 -2.17
CA LEU A 88 -2.46 14.77 -2.05
C LEU A 88 -3.29 16.01 -2.42
N ASP A 89 -3.66 16.12 -3.69
CA ASP A 89 -4.61 17.12 -4.17
C ASP A 89 -6.06 16.57 -4.16
N ASP A 90 -7.02 17.45 -4.42
CA ASP A 90 -8.43 17.07 -4.45
C ASP A 90 -8.76 16.09 -5.58
N LYS A 91 -7.97 16.08 -6.66
CA LYS A 91 -8.12 15.14 -7.77
C LYS A 91 -7.78 13.72 -7.31
N ARG A 92 -6.64 13.53 -6.63
CA ARG A 92 -6.19 12.24 -6.10
C ARG A 92 -7.08 11.72 -4.99
N LYS A 93 -7.56 12.61 -4.09
CA LYS A 93 -8.54 12.21 -3.07
C LYS A 93 -9.81 11.64 -3.67
N LYS A 94 -10.29 12.19 -4.80
CA LYS A 94 -11.44 11.67 -5.54
C LYS A 94 -11.19 10.30 -6.18
N MET A 95 -9.96 9.97 -6.57
CA MET A 95 -9.65 8.65 -7.18
C MET A 95 -9.82 7.49 -6.19
N PHE A 96 -9.61 7.73 -4.89
CA PHE A 96 -9.79 6.75 -3.83
C PHE A 96 -10.78 7.22 -2.75
N SER A 97 -11.82 7.96 -3.17
CA SER A 97 -12.91 8.39 -2.29
C SER A 97 -13.94 7.30 -2.00
N ASP A 98 -13.70 6.08 -2.47
CA ASP A 98 -14.52 4.94 -2.14
C ASP A 98 -14.43 4.65 -0.64
N LYS A 99 -15.61 4.45 -0.04
CA LYS A 99 -15.71 4.07 1.36
C LYS A 99 -15.25 2.63 1.51
N ILE A 100 -14.42 2.42 2.52
CA ILE A 100 -14.03 1.12 3.02
C ILE A 100 -14.73 0.91 4.36
N THR A 101 -15.23 -0.30 4.60
CA THR A 101 -15.98 -0.65 5.82
C THR A 101 -15.25 -1.74 6.58
N ALA A 102 -15.05 -1.54 7.88
CA ALA A 102 -14.42 -2.53 8.73
C ALA A 102 -15.33 -3.76 8.85
N ILE A 103 -14.78 -4.95 8.61
CA ILE A 103 -15.49 -6.23 8.71
C ILE A 103 -15.02 -7.07 9.89
N GLU A 104 -13.77 -6.87 10.32
CA GLU A 104 -13.16 -7.62 11.42
C GLU A 104 -12.08 -6.78 12.09
N ARG A 105 -11.96 -6.91 13.42
CA ARG A 105 -10.94 -6.26 14.23
C ARG A 105 -10.30 -7.32 15.12
N ILE A 106 -9.00 -7.52 14.95
CA ILE A 106 -8.19 -8.38 15.82
C ILE A 106 -7.15 -7.54 16.56
N SER A 107 -6.36 -8.14 17.44
CA SER A 107 -5.37 -7.41 18.25
C SER A 107 -4.35 -6.66 17.40
N GLU A 108 -3.94 -7.22 16.27
CA GLU A 108 -2.83 -6.74 15.45
C GLU A 108 -3.28 -5.89 14.25
N GLU A 109 -4.52 -6.02 13.80
CA GLU A 109 -5.01 -5.35 12.59
C GLU A 109 -6.54 -5.20 12.54
N THR A 110 -6.98 -4.23 11.75
CA THR A 110 -8.38 -4.08 11.33
C THR A 110 -8.50 -4.41 9.85
N HIS A 111 -9.46 -5.25 9.49
CA HIS A 111 -9.73 -5.68 8.14
C HIS A 111 -10.89 -4.87 7.57
N TYR A 112 -10.71 -4.38 6.35
CA TYR A 112 -11.69 -3.60 5.62
C TYR A 112 -12.05 -4.27 4.29
N ILE A 113 -13.27 -4.01 3.85
CA ILE A 113 -13.76 -4.37 2.51
C ILE A 113 -14.19 -3.11 1.75
N THR A 114 -14.20 -3.20 0.43
CA THR A 114 -14.80 -2.24 -0.49
C THR A 114 -15.59 -2.99 -1.55
N ASP A 115 -16.70 -2.41 -1.99
CA ASP A 115 -17.50 -2.96 -3.08
C ASP A 115 -16.94 -2.58 -4.48
N SER A 116 -16.02 -1.62 -4.54
CA SER A 116 -15.51 -1.06 -5.79
C SER A 116 -14.40 -1.89 -6.44
N LEU A 117 -13.55 -2.53 -5.63
CA LEU A 117 -12.34 -3.20 -6.09
C LEU A 117 -12.20 -4.60 -5.46
N PRO A 118 -11.72 -5.62 -6.20
CA PRO A 118 -11.50 -6.96 -5.68
C PRO A 118 -10.22 -7.05 -4.85
N ILE A 119 -10.21 -6.38 -3.69
CA ILE A 119 -9.05 -6.29 -2.79
C ILE A 119 -9.43 -6.57 -1.34
N LYS A 120 -8.48 -7.11 -0.59
CA LYS A 120 -8.49 -7.15 0.87
C LYS A 120 -7.64 -6.03 1.42
N ILE A 121 -8.16 -5.29 2.38
CA ILE A 121 -7.46 -4.15 2.99
C ILE A 121 -7.26 -4.45 4.47
N ARG A 122 -6.02 -4.29 4.96
CA ARG A 122 -5.66 -4.49 6.36
C ARG A 122 -4.90 -3.27 6.88
N LEU A 123 -5.38 -2.70 7.98
CA LEU A 123 -4.70 -1.62 8.69
C LEU A 123 -4.08 -2.16 9.98
N LEU A 124 -2.76 -2.04 10.10
CA LEU A 124 -2.00 -2.67 11.17
C LEU A 124 -1.93 -1.78 12.40
N HIS A 125 -2.35 -2.32 13.53
CA HIS A 125 -2.37 -1.64 14.81
C HIS A 125 -0.96 -1.24 15.26
N ASP A 126 -0.88 -0.12 15.97
CA ASP A 126 0.29 0.25 16.73
C ASP A 126 0.34 -0.59 18.02
N PRO A 127 1.33 -1.48 18.17
CA PRO A 127 1.44 -2.32 19.36
C PRO A 127 1.61 -1.48 20.64
N LYS A 128 2.10 -0.23 20.54
CA LYS A 128 2.24 0.68 21.68
C LYS A 128 0.89 1.16 22.22
N LYS A 129 -0.15 1.22 21.38
CA LYS A 129 -1.46 1.78 21.76
C LYS A 129 -2.38 0.78 22.47
N LYS A 130 -2.02 -0.51 22.53
CA LYS A 130 -2.68 -1.60 23.29
C LYS A 130 -4.23 -1.55 23.27
N ASN A 131 -4.81 -1.15 22.15
CA ASN A 131 -6.25 -1.06 21.93
C ASN A 131 -6.56 -1.56 20.52
N HIS A 132 -7.68 -2.27 20.35
CA HIS A 132 -8.17 -2.80 19.08
C HIS A 132 -9.05 -1.78 18.31
N LEU A 133 -9.45 -0.67 18.95
CA LEU A 133 -10.22 0.42 18.34
C LEU A 133 -9.32 1.54 17.82
N GLN A 134 -8.25 1.22 17.09
CA GLN A 134 -7.31 2.24 16.58
C GLN A 134 -7.81 2.95 15.32
N TYR A 135 -8.65 2.27 14.56
CA TYR A 135 -9.17 2.75 13.27
C TYR A 135 -10.71 2.85 13.30
N PRO A 136 -11.33 3.72 12.50
CA PRO A 136 -12.79 3.91 12.48
C PRO A 136 -13.52 2.78 11.74
N ASP A 137 -14.82 2.60 11.97
CA ASP A 137 -15.62 1.60 11.24
C ASP A 137 -15.74 1.89 9.74
N GLN A 138 -15.67 3.17 9.37
CA GLN A 138 -15.67 3.63 7.99
C GLN A 138 -14.49 4.56 7.76
N ALA A 139 -13.84 4.39 6.62
CA ALA A 139 -12.79 5.28 6.15
C ALA A 139 -12.86 5.38 4.62
N PHE A 140 -12.03 6.22 4.03
CA PHE A 140 -11.75 6.21 2.60
C PHE A 140 -10.47 5.43 2.32
N MET A 141 -10.36 4.86 1.12
CA MET A 141 -9.17 4.12 0.71
C MET A 141 -7.89 4.96 0.78
N TYR A 142 -7.96 6.24 0.37
CA TYR A 142 -6.80 7.14 0.48
C TYR A 142 -6.38 7.38 1.95
N GLN A 143 -7.33 7.40 2.89
CA GLN A 143 -7.05 7.58 4.31
C GLN A 143 -6.34 6.35 4.87
N ALA A 144 -6.79 5.15 4.49
CA ALA A 144 -6.13 3.90 4.85
C ALA A 144 -4.68 3.90 4.37
N LEU A 145 -4.43 4.21 3.09
CA LEU A 145 -3.09 4.29 2.51
C LEU A 145 -2.20 5.32 3.22
N ASP A 146 -2.73 6.49 3.58
CA ASP A 146 -1.98 7.58 4.22
C ASP A 146 -1.65 7.32 5.71
N THR A 147 -2.20 6.25 6.30
CA THR A 147 -1.76 5.80 7.64
C THR A 147 -0.33 5.27 7.66
N TYR A 148 0.23 4.90 6.50
CA TYR A 148 1.50 4.17 6.37
C TYR A 148 1.56 2.93 7.28
N ARG A 149 0.42 2.26 7.43
CA ARG A 149 0.22 0.98 8.12
C ARG A 149 -0.76 0.10 7.34
N CYS A 150 -0.86 0.30 6.04
CA CYS A 150 -1.84 -0.36 5.18
C CYS A 150 -1.21 -1.50 4.38
N VAL A 151 -1.95 -2.60 4.27
CA VAL A 151 -1.66 -3.72 3.40
C VAL A 151 -2.88 -3.96 2.52
N VAL A 152 -2.65 -4.05 1.21
CA VAL A 152 -3.67 -4.30 0.20
C VAL A 152 -3.27 -5.54 -0.56
N ASP A 153 -4.08 -6.59 -0.46
CA ASP A 153 -3.85 -7.86 -1.16
C ASP A 153 -4.91 -8.04 -2.25
N LEU A 154 -4.50 -8.52 -3.43
CA LEU A 154 -5.45 -8.87 -4.49
C LEU A 154 -6.26 -10.12 -4.12
N LEU A 155 -7.54 -10.12 -4.49
CA LEU A 155 -8.41 -11.30 -4.44
C LEU A 155 -8.25 -12.23 -5.66
#